data_AF-A0A5C4IRT5-F1
#
_entry.id   AF-A0A5C4IRT5-F1
#
_cell.length_a   1.000
_cell.length_b   1.000
_cell.length_c   1.000
_cell.angle_alpha   90.00
_cell.angle_beta   90.00
_cell.angle_gamma   90.00
#
_symmetry.space_group_name_H-M   'P 1'
#
loop_
_entity.id
_entity.type
_entity.pdbx_description
1 polymer ?
#
loop_
_entity_poly.entity_id
_entity_poly.type
_entity_poly.pdbx_seq_one_letter_code
_entity_poly.pdbx_strand_id
1 'polypeptide(L)'
;MSTSPEPTDLSTQRALSEWLPGRLAAEQPAILVLGDVMLDGWWSGTIERLCREAPAPVVDVQTRESVPGGAANTAMNLAALGARVSVAGIIGTDDAGVDLRNQLVAAGIDVTYLLDHPDMVTTTKIRISSGGQVMLRIDDSAKSVPAEALAELAASVRAAVENRDAVMVCDYGTGVLADPVRAGLVDALAGIDPAGPEARPLVVVDSHDPRPWAPLRPDLVTPNAQETGRMLDLRLPDGQERVAAVGAHVEQLLEATGARAVVVTLDRDGTVLLTPDGVRHRTWARPAAEKQASGAGDTFVAALTLGRAAGLPLTASLDLAQSAADVVVHQPGTSVCSTAQLSRYLKAFADTALGADELERQLELHRSQDQRIVLTNGCFDVLHSGHTRYLNQAKQLGDVLVVALNSDESVRRLKGTGRPINGVADRAAVVAALSCVDYVTVFDTPTAAPLIRQLKPEVYAKGGDYTPEMLAETPAVEEYGGRVAILDYVAERSTTAVVNRIREGEGAVPTN
;
A
#
# COMPACT_ATOMS: atom_id res chain seq x y z
N MET A 1 8.48 -21.97 26.47
CA MET A 1 7.10 -21.54 26.77
C MET A 1 6.85 -20.29 25.95
N SER A 2 6.16 -20.45 24.82
CA SER A 2 5.87 -19.37 23.87
C SER A 2 4.77 -18.51 24.48
N THR A 3 5.11 -17.33 24.99
CA THR A 3 4.13 -16.34 25.43
C THR A 3 3.40 -15.83 24.19
N SER A 4 2.13 -16.20 24.03
CA SER A 4 1.24 -15.51 23.10
C SER A 4 1.28 -14.01 23.41
N PRO A 5 1.53 -13.13 22.44
CA PRO A 5 1.51 -11.69 22.69
C PRO A 5 0.10 -11.28 23.16
N GLU A 6 0.02 -10.39 24.16
CA GLU A 6 -1.25 -9.81 24.61
C GLU A 6 -2.06 -9.25 23.42
N PRO A 7 -3.41 -9.22 23.50
CA PRO A 7 -4.24 -8.67 22.44
C PRO A 7 -3.87 -7.19 22.21
N THR A 8 -3.11 -6.96 21.14
CA THR A 8 -2.66 -5.63 20.75
C THR A 8 -3.79 -4.97 19.98
N ASP A 9 -4.34 -3.87 20.50
CA ASP A 9 -5.36 -3.07 19.82
C ASP A 9 -4.79 -2.45 18.54
N LEU A 10 -5.17 -3.03 17.40
CA LEU A 10 -4.71 -2.61 16.07
C LEU A 10 -5.11 -1.16 15.74
N SER A 11 -6.18 -0.62 16.33
CA SER A 11 -6.65 0.75 16.07
C SER A 11 -5.66 1.83 16.53
N THR A 12 -4.77 1.48 17.44
CA THR A 12 -3.70 2.37 17.93
C THR A 12 -2.36 2.13 17.21
N GLN A 13 -2.22 1.02 16.48
CA GLN A 13 -0.99 0.66 15.80
C GLN A 13 -0.66 1.62 14.66
N ARG A 14 0.43 2.39 14.80
CA ARG A 14 0.90 3.34 13.77
C ARG A 14 2.17 2.88 13.06
N ALA A 15 2.78 1.82 13.57
CA ALA A 15 4.10 1.31 13.26
C ALA A 15 3.99 -0.01 12.50
N LEU A 16 4.83 -0.24 11.48
CA LEU A 16 4.96 -1.56 10.88
C LEU A 16 6.02 -2.36 11.64
N SER A 17 5.78 -3.66 11.81
CA SER A 17 6.69 -4.58 12.50
C SER A 17 6.52 -5.99 11.93
N GLU A 18 7.53 -6.84 12.05
CA GLU A 18 7.54 -8.18 11.44
C GLU A 18 6.35 -9.07 11.89
N TRP A 19 5.83 -8.86 13.10
CA TRP A 19 4.70 -9.60 13.66
C TRP A 19 3.34 -9.16 13.09
N LEU A 20 3.25 -7.95 12.54
CA LEU A 20 1.98 -7.34 12.14
C LEU A 20 1.24 -8.14 11.05
N PRO A 21 1.88 -8.59 9.95
CA PRO A 21 1.20 -9.40 8.95
C PRO A 21 0.61 -10.69 9.55
N GLY A 22 1.34 -11.35 10.44
CA GLY A 22 0.86 -12.55 11.14
C GLY A 22 -0.37 -12.25 12.02
N ARG A 23 -0.39 -11.10 12.70
CA ARG A 23 -1.56 -10.70 13.49
C ARG A 23 -2.78 -10.41 12.62
N LEU A 24 -2.60 -9.71 11.49
CA LEU A 24 -3.67 -9.43 10.53
C LEU A 24 -4.26 -10.71 9.95
N ALA A 25 -3.39 -11.65 9.56
CA ALA A 25 -3.81 -12.97 9.07
C ALA A 25 -4.61 -13.74 10.13
N ALA A 26 -4.30 -13.56 11.42
CA ALA A 26 -5.04 -14.18 12.51
C ALA A 26 -6.40 -13.53 12.79
N GLU A 27 -6.69 -12.32 12.30
CA GLU A 27 -8.05 -11.73 12.39
C GLU A 27 -9.01 -12.36 11.37
N GLN A 28 -8.49 -12.87 10.26
CA GLN A 28 -9.27 -13.50 9.19
C GLN A 28 -10.52 -12.71 8.75
N PRO A 29 -10.38 -11.41 8.38
CA PRO A 29 -11.52 -10.62 7.94
C PRO A 29 -12.17 -11.25 6.70
N ALA A 30 -13.51 -11.25 6.68
CA ALA A 30 -14.33 -11.69 5.56
C ALA A 30 -14.43 -10.57 4.52
N ILE A 31 -13.84 -10.79 3.34
CA ILE A 31 -13.78 -9.81 2.27
C ILE A 31 -14.43 -10.36 1.01
N LEU A 32 -15.41 -9.62 0.48
CA LEU A 32 -15.98 -9.88 -0.84
C LEU A 32 -15.19 -9.07 -1.88
N VAL A 33 -14.73 -9.74 -2.93
CA VAL A 33 -14.21 -9.07 -4.14
C VAL A 33 -15.24 -9.25 -5.26
N LEU A 34 -15.88 -8.16 -5.66
CA LEU A 34 -16.83 -8.09 -6.76
C LEU A 34 -16.14 -7.40 -7.95
N GLY A 35 -15.99 -8.09 -9.09
CA GLY A 35 -15.41 -7.39 -10.23
C GLY A 35 -15.04 -8.22 -11.45
N ASP A 36 -14.29 -7.55 -12.31
CA ASP A 36 -13.78 -8.05 -13.57
C ASP A 36 -12.66 -9.06 -13.32
N VAL A 37 -13.01 -10.34 -13.32
CA VAL A 37 -12.06 -11.44 -13.22
C VAL A 37 -11.45 -11.77 -14.59
N MET A 38 -10.17 -12.10 -14.61
CA MET A 38 -9.46 -12.46 -15.84
C MET A 38 -8.33 -13.44 -15.56
N LEU A 39 -7.74 -13.99 -16.62
CA LEU A 39 -6.57 -14.87 -16.56
C LEU A 39 -5.40 -14.22 -17.31
N ASP A 40 -4.33 -13.90 -16.60
CA ASP A 40 -3.09 -13.42 -17.20
C ASP A 40 -2.21 -14.62 -17.59
N GLY A 41 -1.71 -14.63 -18.83
CA GLY A 41 -0.87 -15.72 -19.35
C GLY A 41 0.53 -15.27 -19.77
N TRP A 42 1.53 -16.12 -19.54
CA TRP A 42 2.90 -15.99 -20.05
C TRP A 42 3.26 -17.23 -20.85
N TRP A 43 3.43 -17.04 -22.16
CA TRP A 43 3.88 -18.09 -23.07
C TRP A 43 5.32 -17.78 -23.47
N SER A 44 6.26 -18.60 -23.03
CA SER A 44 7.69 -18.35 -23.28
C SER A 44 8.25 -19.39 -24.25
N GLY A 45 9.07 -18.93 -25.19
CA GLY A 45 9.65 -19.79 -26.22
C GLY A 45 10.86 -19.17 -26.91
N THR A 46 11.40 -19.90 -27.89
CA THR A 46 12.52 -19.45 -28.71
C THR A 46 12.05 -18.99 -30.09
N ILE A 47 12.82 -18.09 -30.70
CA ILE A 47 12.61 -17.64 -32.08
C ILE A 47 13.85 -18.02 -32.87
N GLU A 48 13.73 -19.04 -33.72
CA GLU A 48 14.84 -19.51 -34.57
C GLU A 48 14.64 -19.14 -36.04
N ARG A 49 13.41 -18.78 -36.42
CA ARG A 49 13.04 -18.53 -37.82
C ARG A 49 11.90 -17.52 -37.95
N LEU A 50 11.77 -16.98 -39.16
CA LEU A 50 10.61 -16.20 -39.58
C LEU A 50 9.59 -17.09 -40.32
N CYS A 51 8.34 -16.64 -40.35
CA CYS A 51 7.27 -17.25 -41.14
C CYS A 51 7.60 -17.19 -42.63
N ARG A 52 7.06 -18.14 -43.41
CA ARG A 52 7.16 -18.10 -44.89
C ARG A 52 6.06 -17.23 -45.50
N GLU A 53 4.96 -17.07 -44.79
CA GLU A 53 3.74 -16.39 -45.22
C GLU A 53 3.76 -14.88 -44.99
N ALA A 54 4.54 -14.42 -44.00
CA ALA A 54 4.64 -13.02 -43.60
C ALA A 54 6.00 -12.75 -42.92
N PRO A 55 6.49 -11.50 -42.87
CA PRO A 55 7.69 -11.13 -42.14
C PRO A 55 7.42 -11.06 -40.63
N ALA A 56 6.99 -12.18 -40.05
CA ALA A 56 6.67 -12.34 -38.64
C ALA A 56 7.54 -13.43 -38.00
N PRO A 57 7.94 -13.30 -36.72
CA PRO A 57 8.67 -14.34 -36.01
C PRO A 57 7.79 -15.57 -35.75
N VAL A 58 8.39 -16.76 -35.86
CA VAL A 58 7.79 -18.00 -35.32
C VAL A 58 8.32 -18.19 -33.91
N VAL A 59 7.41 -18.26 -32.94
CA VAL A 59 7.73 -18.57 -31.55
C VAL A 59 7.41 -20.05 -31.30
N ASP A 60 8.44 -20.85 -31.05
CA ASP A 60 8.28 -22.23 -30.60
C ASP A 60 8.06 -22.21 -29.08
N VAL A 61 6.79 -22.21 -28.67
CA VAL A 61 6.38 -22.10 -27.26
C VAL A 61 6.82 -23.33 -26.48
N GLN A 62 7.57 -23.11 -25.41
CA GLN A 62 8.12 -24.14 -24.52
C GLN A 62 7.36 -24.22 -23.20
N THR A 63 6.99 -23.06 -22.64
CA THR A 63 6.24 -22.97 -21.39
C THR A 63 4.98 -22.15 -21.57
N ARG A 64 3.92 -22.55 -20.87
CA ARG A 64 2.66 -21.82 -20.77
C ARG A 64 2.29 -21.77 -19.30
N GLU A 65 2.27 -20.57 -18.75
CA GLU A 65 1.86 -20.32 -17.37
C GLU A 65 0.69 -19.34 -17.39
N SER A 66 -0.28 -19.57 -16.53
CA SER A 66 -1.46 -18.72 -16.34
C SER A 66 -1.66 -18.48 -14.86
N VAL A 67 -2.03 -17.26 -14.50
CA VAL A 67 -2.36 -16.87 -13.13
C VAL A 67 -3.61 -15.98 -13.13
N PRO A 68 -4.35 -15.92 -12.01
CA PRO A 68 -5.51 -15.05 -11.92
C PRO A 68 -5.09 -13.58 -12.02
N GLY A 69 -5.81 -12.81 -12.83
CA GLY A 69 -5.59 -11.39 -13.09
C GLY A 69 -6.79 -10.53 -12.68
N GLY A 70 -6.62 -9.22 -12.62
CA GLY A 70 -7.69 -8.26 -12.28
C GLY A 70 -8.28 -8.55 -10.90
N ALA A 71 -9.63 -8.60 -10.81
CA ALA A 71 -10.31 -8.81 -9.54
C ALA A 71 -9.90 -10.15 -8.87
N ALA A 72 -9.58 -11.14 -9.70
CA ALA A 72 -9.10 -12.43 -9.21
C ALA A 72 -7.69 -12.34 -8.60
N ASN A 73 -6.80 -11.50 -9.13
CA ASN A 73 -5.47 -11.27 -8.53
C ASN A 73 -5.58 -10.57 -7.16
N THR A 74 -6.48 -9.58 -7.05
CA THR A 74 -6.79 -8.92 -5.78
C THR A 74 -7.28 -9.94 -4.74
N ALA A 75 -8.18 -10.85 -5.14
CA ALA A 75 -8.65 -11.93 -4.29
C ALA A 75 -7.53 -12.90 -3.87
N MET A 76 -6.64 -13.26 -4.79
CA MET A 76 -5.47 -14.11 -4.51
C MET A 76 -4.52 -13.45 -3.51
N ASN A 77 -4.26 -12.14 -3.62
CA ASN A 77 -3.44 -11.41 -2.66
C ASN A 77 -4.08 -11.37 -1.27
N LEU A 78 -5.38 -11.08 -1.18
CA LEU A 78 -6.11 -11.09 0.10
C LEU A 78 -6.03 -12.46 0.79
N ALA A 79 -6.26 -13.54 0.05
CA ALA A 79 -6.19 -14.91 0.58
C ALA A 79 -4.76 -15.25 1.04
N ALA A 80 -3.75 -14.90 0.24
CA ALA A 80 -2.34 -15.12 0.59
C ALA A 80 -1.88 -14.31 1.82
N LEU A 81 -2.51 -13.16 2.08
CA LEU A 81 -2.28 -12.35 3.28
C LEU A 81 -3.09 -12.80 4.50
N GLY A 82 -4.01 -13.76 4.35
CA GLY A 82 -4.74 -14.41 5.44
C GLY A 82 -6.21 -13.99 5.61
N ALA A 83 -6.81 -13.27 4.66
CA ALA A 83 -8.25 -12.98 4.68
C ALA A 83 -9.09 -14.20 4.30
N ARG A 84 -10.36 -14.21 4.74
CA ARG A 84 -11.39 -15.12 4.18
C ARG A 84 -12.04 -14.43 3.00
N VAL A 85 -11.80 -14.95 1.80
CA VAL A 85 -12.18 -14.25 0.57
C VAL A 85 -13.30 -14.99 -0.15
N SER A 86 -14.30 -14.24 -0.62
CA SER A 86 -15.25 -14.71 -1.64
C SER A 86 -15.16 -13.82 -2.87
N VAL A 87 -15.32 -14.41 -4.05
CA VAL A 87 -15.30 -13.69 -5.33
C VAL A 87 -16.68 -13.73 -5.99
N ALA A 88 -17.13 -12.57 -6.47
CA ALA A 88 -18.32 -12.42 -7.29
C ALA A 88 -17.94 -11.84 -8.66
N GLY A 89 -18.42 -12.47 -9.73
CA GLY A 89 -18.08 -12.11 -11.11
C GLY A 89 -18.65 -13.11 -12.11
N ILE A 90 -18.34 -12.93 -13.38
CA ILE A 90 -18.82 -13.80 -14.48
C ILE A 90 -17.62 -14.31 -15.28
N ILE A 91 -17.59 -15.62 -15.54
CA ILE A 91 -16.63 -16.30 -16.41
C ILE A 91 -17.36 -17.04 -17.54
N GLY A 92 -16.62 -17.37 -18.60
CA GLY A 92 -17.10 -18.29 -19.63
C GLY A 92 -17.05 -19.75 -19.14
N THR A 93 -17.73 -20.63 -19.87
CA THR A 93 -17.59 -22.09 -19.72
C THR A 93 -16.39 -22.64 -20.52
N ASP A 94 -15.43 -21.78 -20.83
CA ASP A 94 -14.22 -22.08 -21.62
C ASP A 94 -13.08 -22.59 -20.73
N ASP A 95 -12.01 -23.09 -21.35
CA ASP A 95 -10.84 -23.64 -20.64
C ASP A 95 -10.21 -22.59 -19.69
N ALA A 96 -10.23 -21.32 -20.08
CA ALA A 96 -9.71 -20.24 -19.25
C ALA A 96 -10.56 -19.99 -18.00
N GLY A 97 -11.89 -20.05 -18.11
CA GLY A 97 -12.81 -19.97 -16.97
C GLY A 97 -12.66 -21.14 -16.02
N VAL A 98 -12.51 -22.35 -16.56
CA VAL A 98 -12.26 -23.57 -15.77
C VAL A 98 -10.92 -23.47 -15.02
N ASP A 99 -9.84 -23.05 -15.70
CA ASP A 99 -8.52 -22.86 -15.09
C ASP A 99 -8.58 -21.82 -13.96
N LEU A 100 -9.16 -20.64 -14.25
CA LEU A 100 -9.32 -19.57 -13.26
C LEU A 100 -10.09 -20.03 -12.01
N ARG A 101 -11.23 -20.72 -12.19
CA ARG A 101 -12.02 -21.26 -11.07
C ARG A 101 -11.20 -22.24 -10.24
N ASN A 102 -10.47 -23.15 -10.88
CA ASN A 102 -9.65 -24.14 -10.17
C ASN A 102 -8.53 -23.49 -9.35
N GLN A 103 -7.88 -22.46 -9.89
CA GLN A 103 -6.82 -21.73 -9.18
C GLN A 103 -7.36 -20.97 -7.95
N LEU A 104 -8.53 -20.32 -8.08
CA LEU A 104 -9.20 -19.66 -6.95
C LEU A 104 -9.57 -20.66 -5.84
N VAL A 105 -10.15 -21.81 -6.22
CA VAL A 105 -10.50 -22.87 -5.26
C VAL A 105 -9.25 -23.44 -4.57
N ALA A 106 -8.17 -23.66 -5.33
CA ALA A 106 -6.90 -24.15 -4.77
C ALA A 106 -6.28 -23.15 -3.77
N ALA A 107 -6.54 -21.86 -3.92
CA ALA A 107 -6.15 -20.82 -2.97
C ALA A 107 -7.11 -20.69 -1.76
N GLY A 108 -8.16 -21.50 -1.68
CA GLY A 108 -9.14 -21.47 -0.60
C GLY A 108 -10.16 -20.33 -0.70
N ILE A 109 -10.30 -19.73 -1.90
CA ILE A 109 -11.26 -18.64 -2.15
C ILE A 109 -12.64 -19.24 -2.42
N ASP A 110 -13.66 -18.66 -1.79
CA ASP A 110 -15.06 -19.01 -2.02
C ASP A 110 -15.53 -18.46 -3.37
N VAL A 111 -15.86 -19.38 -4.28
CA VAL A 111 -16.31 -19.10 -5.65
C VAL A 111 -17.82 -19.26 -5.82
N THR A 112 -18.59 -19.27 -4.73
CA THR A 112 -20.06 -19.41 -4.75
C THR A 112 -20.73 -18.38 -5.65
N TYR A 113 -20.20 -17.16 -5.73
CA TYR A 113 -20.75 -16.06 -6.53
C TYR A 113 -20.02 -15.82 -7.86
N LEU A 114 -19.12 -16.74 -8.23
CA LEU A 114 -18.46 -16.74 -9.54
C LEU A 114 -19.33 -17.53 -10.52
N LEU A 115 -20.12 -16.82 -11.31
CA LEU A 115 -21.08 -17.40 -12.24
C LEU A 115 -20.42 -17.77 -13.56
N ASP A 116 -20.78 -18.93 -14.10
CA ASP A 116 -20.41 -19.31 -15.47
C ASP A 116 -21.57 -19.07 -16.43
N HIS A 117 -21.26 -18.64 -17.65
CA HIS A 117 -22.25 -18.47 -18.71
C HIS A 117 -21.69 -18.96 -20.07
N PRO A 118 -22.44 -19.76 -20.84
CA PRO A 118 -21.94 -20.37 -22.08
C PRO A 118 -21.64 -19.35 -23.19
N ASP A 119 -22.38 -18.23 -23.24
CA ASP A 119 -22.13 -17.14 -24.19
C ASP A 119 -21.15 -16.08 -23.68
N MET A 120 -20.52 -16.30 -22.53
CA MET A 120 -19.44 -15.45 -22.02
C MET A 120 -18.09 -16.02 -22.47
N VAL A 121 -17.14 -15.13 -22.78
CA VAL A 121 -15.73 -15.47 -22.96
C VAL A 121 -14.98 -14.98 -21.73
N THR A 122 -14.26 -15.87 -21.06
CA THR A 122 -13.40 -15.49 -19.92
C THR A 122 -12.31 -14.57 -20.43
N THR A 123 -12.18 -13.38 -19.82
CA THR A 123 -11.16 -12.42 -20.24
C THR A 123 -9.77 -13.00 -20.00
N THR A 124 -8.93 -13.02 -21.04
CA THR A 124 -7.52 -13.43 -20.95
C THR A 124 -6.58 -12.39 -21.52
N LYS A 125 -5.39 -12.26 -20.92
CA LYS A 125 -4.32 -11.37 -21.39
C LYS A 125 -3.02 -12.17 -21.48
N ILE A 126 -2.74 -12.71 -22.66
CA ILE A 126 -1.64 -13.63 -22.90
C ILE A 126 -0.45 -12.89 -23.49
N ARG A 127 0.69 -12.90 -22.80
CA ARG A 127 1.94 -12.27 -23.21
C ARG A 127 2.85 -13.36 -23.78
N ILE A 128 3.19 -13.25 -25.06
CA ILE A 128 4.15 -14.13 -25.73
C ILE A 128 5.54 -13.52 -25.59
N SER A 129 6.48 -14.26 -25.02
CA SER A 129 7.84 -13.77 -24.75
C SER A 129 8.93 -14.68 -25.31
N SER A 130 10.06 -14.07 -25.67
CA SER A 130 11.29 -14.77 -26.07
C SER A 130 12.51 -13.99 -25.60
N GLY A 131 13.53 -14.69 -25.09
CA GLY A 131 14.75 -14.04 -24.57
C GLY A 131 14.49 -13.03 -23.43
N GLY A 132 13.41 -13.22 -22.65
CA GLY A 132 13.01 -12.29 -21.58
C GLY A 132 12.34 -11.00 -22.06
N GLN A 133 11.97 -10.91 -23.34
CA GLN A 133 11.24 -9.78 -23.92
C GLN A 133 9.85 -10.21 -24.36
N VAL A 134 8.83 -9.42 -23.99
CA VAL A 134 7.46 -9.58 -24.52
C VAL A 134 7.45 -9.12 -25.98
N MET A 135 7.04 -10.03 -26.86
CA MET A 135 6.98 -9.83 -28.30
C MET A 135 5.58 -9.39 -28.75
N LEU A 136 4.55 -10.00 -28.17
CA LEU A 136 3.14 -9.77 -28.51
C LEU A 136 2.28 -9.99 -27.27
N ARG A 137 1.14 -9.28 -27.20
CA ARG A 137 0.05 -9.57 -26.27
C ARG A 137 -1.21 -9.92 -27.05
N ILE A 138 -1.87 -10.99 -26.63
CA ILE A 138 -3.17 -11.44 -27.14
C ILE A 138 -4.19 -11.20 -26.03
N ASP A 139 -5.14 -10.31 -26.29
CA ASP A 139 -6.25 -10.05 -25.38
C ASP A 139 -7.48 -10.74 -25.97
N ASP A 140 -8.06 -11.68 -25.23
CA ASP A 140 -9.33 -12.32 -25.59
C ASP A 140 -10.38 -11.92 -24.54
N SER A 141 -11.51 -11.41 -25.00
CA SER A 141 -12.55 -10.89 -24.10
C SER A 141 -13.89 -10.85 -24.82
N ALA A 142 -14.96 -11.01 -24.05
CA ALA A 142 -16.31 -10.84 -24.57
C ALA A 142 -16.53 -9.39 -25.04
N LYS A 143 -17.18 -9.21 -26.20
CA LYS A 143 -17.55 -7.87 -26.69
C LYS A 143 -18.62 -7.20 -25.83
N SER A 144 -19.44 -8.01 -25.16
CA SER A 144 -20.53 -7.59 -24.28
C SER A 144 -20.83 -8.73 -23.32
N VAL A 145 -21.20 -8.39 -22.08
CA VAL A 145 -21.65 -9.38 -21.10
C VAL A 145 -23.12 -9.74 -21.37
N PRO A 146 -23.49 -11.04 -21.37
CA PRO A 146 -24.88 -11.47 -21.53
C PRO A 146 -25.80 -10.84 -20.46
N ALA A 147 -26.96 -10.32 -20.89
CA ALA A 147 -27.89 -9.64 -19.99
C ALA A 147 -28.46 -10.58 -18.90
N GLU A 148 -28.64 -11.86 -19.22
CA GLU A 148 -29.07 -12.89 -18.28
C GLU A 148 -28.02 -13.10 -17.18
N ALA A 149 -26.74 -13.23 -17.55
CA ALA A 149 -25.64 -13.34 -16.60
C ALA A 149 -25.53 -12.11 -15.69
N LEU A 150 -25.72 -10.90 -16.23
CA LEU A 150 -25.75 -9.67 -15.42
C LEU A 150 -26.92 -9.66 -14.43
N ALA A 151 -28.09 -10.11 -14.85
CA ALA A 151 -29.27 -10.17 -13.99
C ALA A 151 -29.09 -11.20 -12.87
N GLU A 152 -28.50 -12.36 -13.17
CA GLU A 152 -28.20 -13.40 -12.19
C GLU A 152 -27.15 -12.92 -11.17
N LEU A 153 -26.06 -12.30 -11.63
CA LEU A 153 -25.06 -11.71 -10.74
C LEU A 153 -25.69 -10.62 -9.86
N ALA A 154 -26.48 -9.72 -10.44
CA ALA A 154 -27.18 -8.68 -9.69
C ALA A 154 -28.10 -9.26 -8.59
N ALA A 155 -28.79 -10.37 -8.88
CA ALA A 155 -29.64 -11.04 -7.91
C ALA A 155 -28.83 -11.69 -6.77
N SER A 156 -27.59 -12.13 -7.02
CA SER A 156 -26.74 -12.73 -6.00
C SER A 156 -25.98 -11.72 -5.13
N VAL A 157 -25.83 -10.46 -5.57
CA VAL A 157 -25.06 -9.42 -4.88
C VAL A 157 -25.51 -9.23 -3.42
N ARG A 158 -26.82 -9.23 -3.15
CA ARG A 158 -27.33 -9.05 -1.78
C ARG A 158 -26.82 -10.12 -0.83
N ALA A 159 -26.92 -11.40 -1.22
CA ALA A 159 -26.40 -12.51 -0.42
C ALA A 159 -24.86 -12.48 -0.33
N ALA A 160 -24.18 -12.01 -1.38
CA ALA A 160 -22.72 -11.92 -1.39
C ALA A 160 -22.18 -10.93 -0.36
N VAL A 161 -22.86 -9.79 -0.15
CA VAL A 161 -22.41 -8.73 0.78
C VAL A 161 -22.76 -8.98 2.25
N GLU A 162 -23.62 -9.97 2.55
CA GLU A 162 -24.01 -10.28 3.93
C GLU A 162 -22.81 -10.75 4.77
N ASN A 163 -22.74 -10.26 6.02
CA ASN A 163 -21.72 -10.66 7.01
C ASN A 163 -20.26 -10.51 6.52
N ARG A 164 -19.97 -9.43 5.80
CA ARG A 164 -18.62 -9.08 5.35
C ARG A 164 -18.02 -7.96 6.20
N ASP A 165 -16.71 -8.01 6.41
CA ASP A 165 -15.95 -6.92 7.02
C ASP A 165 -15.59 -5.86 5.96
N ALA A 166 -15.39 -6.28 4.71
CA ALA A 166 -15.16 -5.38 3.58
C ALA A 166 -15.77 -5.89 2.26
N VAL A 167 -16.14 -4.95 1.39
CA VAL A 167 -16.54 -5.18 0.01
C VAL A 167 -15.62 -4.37 -0.90
N MET A 168 -14.96 -5.07 -1.81
CA MET A 168 -14.10 -4.48 -2.83
C MET A 168 -14.78 -4.54 -4.19
N VAL A 169 -14.79 -3.41 -4.89
CA VAL A 169 -15.25 -3.30 -6.26
C VAL A 169 -14.02 -3.13 -7.15
N CYS A 170 -13.79 -4.10 -8.04
CA CYS A 170 -12.70 -4.08 -9.00
C CYS A 170 -13.26 -3.94 -10.42
N ASP A 171 -13.40 -2.70 -10.90
CA ASP A 171 -14.04 -2.36 -12.18
C ASP A 171 -13.00 -1.96 -13.24
N TYR A 172 -12.61 -2.94 -14.04
CA TYR A 172 -11.60 -2.81 -15.08
C TYR A 172 -12.20 -2.56 -16.48
N GLY A 173 -13.50 -2.28 -16.57
CA GLY A 173 -14.18 -1.92 -17.82
C GLY A 173 -14.53 -3.11 -18.72
N THR A 174 -14.66 -4.34 -18.18
CA THR A 174 -15.13 -5.49 -19.00
C THR A 174 -16.65 -5.54 -19.16
N GLY A 175 -17.38 -4.75 -18.37
CA GLY A 175 -18.84 -4.63 -18.43
C GLY A 175 -19.60 -5.53 -17.46
N VAL A 176 -18.91 -6.38 -16.67
CA VAL A 176 -19.54 -7.23 -15.64
C VAL A 176 -20.22 -6.39 -14.56
N LEU A 177 -19.70 -5.19 -14.29
CA LEU A 177 -20.23 -4.27 -13.30
C LEU A 177 -21.15 -3.17 -13.88
N ALA A 178 -21.81 -3.48 -15.00
CA ALA A 178 -22.82 -2.62 -15.59
C ALA A 178 -24.04 -2.43 -14.67
N ASP A 179 -24.96 -1.54 -15.09
CA ASP A 179 -26.05 -0.99 -14.27
C ASP A 179 -26.82 -1.98 -13.40
N PRO A 180 -27.24 -3.18 -13.85
CA PRO A 180 -27.97 -4.12 -13.00
C PRO A 180 -27.18 -4.51 -11.74
N VAL A 181 -25.89 -4.81 -11.91
CA VAL A 181 -25.00 -5.25 -10.83
C VAL A 181 -24.63 -4.07 -9.94
N ARG A 182 -24.30 -2.92 -10.54
CA ARG A 182 -23.98 -1.70 -9.80
C ARG A 182 -25.15 -1.20 -8.96
N ALA A 183 -26.36 -1.16 -9.53
CA ALA A 183 -27.58 -0.79 -8.80
C ALA A 183 -27.88 -1.82 -7.70
N GLY A 184 -27.75 -3.11 -7.99
CA GLY A 184 -27.90 -4.18 -6.99
C GLY A 184 -26.96 -4.00 -5.79
N LEU A 185 -25.69 -3.60 -6.03
CA LEU A 185 -24.74 -3.31 -4.95
C LEU A 185 -25.13 -2.07 -4.14
N VAL A 186 -25.53 -0.99 -4.81
CA VAL A 186 -26.04 0.22 -4.14
C VAL A 186 -27.22 -0.13 -3.23
N ASP A 187 -28.20 -0.87 -3.73
CA ASP A 187 -29.39 -1.27 -2.98
C ASP A 187 -29.10 -2.27 -1.86
N ALA A 188 -28.09 -3.12 -2.03
CA ALA A 188 -27.66 -4.06 -1.00
C ALA A 188 -26.99 -3.34 0.17
N LEU A 189 -26.15 -2.33 -0.11
CA LEU A 189 -25.43 -1.57 0.92
C LEU A 189 -26.24 -0.43 1.54
N ALA A 190 -27.18 0.16 0.81
CA ALA A 190 -28.05 1.24 1.32
C ALA A 190 -28.99 0.78 2.45
N GLY A 191 -29.26 -0.53 2.54
CA GLY A 191 -30.10 -1.13 3.58
C GLY A 191 -29.38 -1.42 4.92
N ILE A 192 -28.07 -1.14 5.02
CA ILE A 192 -27.27 -1.47 6.22
C ILE A 192 -27.18 -0.23 7.12
N ASP A 193 -27.73 -0.31 8.33
CA ASP A 193 -27.69 0.77 9.33
C ASP A 193 -26.25 0.98 9.85
N PRO A 194 -25.62 2.15 9.65
CA PRO A 194 -24.27 2.40 10.14
C PRO A 194 -24.13 2.43 11.67
N ALA A 195 -25.25 2.50 12.43
CA ALA A 195 -25.26 2.51 13.89
C ALA A 195 -25.87 1.23 14.52
N GLY A 196 -26.22 0.24 13.71
CA GLY A 196 -26.73 -1.05 14.16
C GLY A 196 -25.63 -2.00 14.67
N PRO A 197 -26.01 -3.14 15.29
CA PRO A 197 -25.06 -4.18 15.71
C PRO A 197 -24.31 -4.84 14.53
N GLU A 198 -24.78 -4.65 13.29
CA GLU A 198 -24.11 -5.03 12.05
C GLU A 198 -23.56 -3.75 11.39
N ALA A 199 -22.29 -3.42 11.67
CA ALA A 199 -21.64 -2.28 11.04
C ALA A 199 -21.60 -2.47 9.51
N ARG A 200 -21.87 -1.39 8.76
CA ARG A 200 -21.66 -1.37 7.30
C ARG A 200 -20.23 -1.83 6.98
N PRO A 201 -20.04 -2.76 6.02
CA PRO A 201 -18.70 -3.19 5.60
C PRO A 201 -17.89 -2.02 5.06
N LEU A 202 -16.57 -2.10 5.21
CA LEU A 202 -15.65 -1.19 4.52
C LEU A 202 -15.85 -1.31 3.01
N VAL A 203 -16.12 -0.20 2.31
CA VAL A 203 -16.27 -0.21 0.84
C VAL A 203 -15.05 0.40 0.17
N VAL A 204 -14.35 -0.40 -0.63
CA VAL A 204 -13.17 0.02 -1.41
C VAL A 204 -13.46 -0.13 -2.90
N VAL A 205 -13.17 0.89 -3.70
CA VAL A 205 -13.35 0.85 -5.16
C VAL A 205 -12.01 1.06 -5.85
N ASP A 206 -11.61 0.07 -6.63
CA ASP A 206 -10.51 0.11 -7.57
C ASP A 206 -11.07 0.03 -9.00
N SER A 207 -10.97 1.13 -9.75
CA SER A 207 -11.61 1.24 -11.06
C SER A 207 -10.89 2.21 -11.99
N HIS A 208 -10.91 1.91 -13.29
CA HIS A 208 -10.46 2.86 -14.32
C HIS A 208 -11.28 4.16 -14.33
N ASP A 209 -12.54 4.11 -13.91
CA ASP A 209 -13.37 5.28 -13.70
C ASP A 209 -14.24 5.09 -12.45
N PRO A 210 -13.87 5.68 -11.29
CA PRO A 210 -14.62 5.53 -10.06
C PRO A 210 -15.88 6.39 -9.99
N ARG A 211 -16.11 7.34 -10.91
CA ARG A 211 -17.26 8.28 -10.84
C ARG A 211 -18.63 7.59 -10.84
N PRO A 212 -18.88 6.53 -11.64
CA PRO A 212 -20.14 5.78 -11.59
C PRO A 212 -20.44 5.13 -10.23
N TRP A 213 -19.42 4.98 -9.39
CA TRP A 213 -19.52 4.36 -8.06
C TRP A 213 -19.79 5.37 -6.94
N ALA A 214 -19.83 6.68 -7.23
CA ALA A 214 -20.15 7.72 -6.26
C ALA A 214 -21.44 7.50 -5.44
N PRO A 215 -22.53 6.93 -6.00
CA PRO A 215 -23.73 6.59 -5.22
C PRO A 215 -23.47 5.61 -4.06
N LEU A 216 -22.43 4.76 -4.13
CA LEU A 216 -22.04 3.89 -3.03
C LEU A 216 -21.50 4.66 -1.83
N ARG A 217 -21.04 5.90 -2.01
CA ARG A 217 -20.24 6.63 -1.02
C ARG A 217 -19.11 5.75 -0.46
N PRO A 218 -18.12 5.37 -1.29
CA PRO A 218 -17.04 4.47 -0.87
C PRO A 218 -16.26 5.03 0.33
N ASP A 219 -15.73 4.17 1.18
CA ASP A 219 -14.77 4.60 2.20
C ASP A 219 -13.43 4.97 1.55
N LEU A 220 -13.03 4.22 0.53
CA LEU A 220 -11.77 4.40 -0.19
C LEU A 220 -11.95 4.22 -1.70
N VAL A 221 -11.29 5.08 -2.47
CA VAL A 221 -11.12 4.91 -3.92
C VAL A 221 -9.65 5.03 -4.28
N THR A 222 -9.15 4.17 -5.16
CA THR A 222 -7.70 3.98 -5.41
C THR A 222 -7.28 4.23 -6.86
N PRO A 223 -7.53 5.41 -7.45
CA PRO A 223 -7.17 5.65 -8.84
C PRO A 223 -5.65 5.79 -9.00
N ASN A 224 -5.13 5.43 -10.17
CA ASN A 224 -3.75 5.79 -10.55
C ASN A 224 -3.65 7.23 -11.06
N ALA A 225 -2.42 7.70 -11.28
CA ALA A 225 -2.15 9.05 -11.76
C ALA A 225 -2.81 9.33 -13.13
N GLN A 226 -2.86 8.35 -14.03
CA GLN A 226 -3.49 8.50 -15.34
C GLN A 226 -5.01 8.65 -15.22
N GLU A 227 -5.65 7.81 -14.41
CA GLU A 227 -7.08 7.87 -14.12
C GLU A 227 -7.46 9.16 -13.41
N THR A 228 -6.63 9.61 -12.47
CA THR A 228 -6.77 10.90 -11.79
C THR A 228 -6.71 12.05 -12.77
N GLY A 229 -5.75 12.05 -13.71
CA GLY A 229 -5.68 13.03 -14.78
C GLY A 229 -6.93 13.04 -15.66
N ARG A 230 -7.46 11.87 -16.02
CA ARG A 230 -8.71 11.75 -16.81
C ARG A 230 -9.93 12.29 -16.05
N MET A 231 -10.03 12.03 -14.74
CA MET A 231 -11.13 12.54 -13.92
C MET A 231 -11.12 14.07 -13.83
N LEU A 232 -9.92 14.67 -13.78
CA LEU A 232 -9.73 16.10 -13.68
C LEU A 232 -9.70 16.82 -15.04
N ASP A 233 -9.68 16.07 -16.15
CA ASP A 233 -9.39 16.59 -17.49
C ASP A 233 -8.06 17.37 -17.55
N LEU A 234 -7.03 16.82 -16.89
CA LEU A 234 -5.70 17.43 -16.77
C LEU A 234 -4.60 16.41 -17.07
N ARG A 235 -3.48 16.90 -17.62
CA ARG A 235 -2.23 16.16 -17.66
C ARG A 235 -1.44 16.44 -16.38
N LEU A 236 -1.35 15.46 -15.50
CA LEU A 236 -0.54 15.59 -14.30
C LEU A 236 0.96 15.64 -14.66
N PRO A 237 1.76 16.46 -13.95
CA PRO A 237 3.21 16.48 -14.12
C PRO A 237 3.84 15.18 -13.59
N ASP A 238 5.11 14.96 -13.90
CA ASP A 238 5.88 13.82 -13.41
C ASP A 238 6.62 14.16 -12.11
N GLY A 239 6.98 13.13 -11.33
CA GLY A 239 7.80 13.27 -10.13
C GLY A 239 7.12 14.02 -8.99
N GLN A 240 7.90 14.81 -8.24
CA GLN A 240 7.46 15.44 -6.99
C GLN A 240 6.32 16.46 -7.18
N GLU A 241 6.29 17.17 -8.32
CA GLU A 241 5.25 18.16 -8.62
C GLU A 241 3.85 17.53 -8.75
N ARG A 242 3.80 16.23 -9.08
CA ARG A 242 2.56 15.47 -9.20
C ARG A 242 1.74 15.49 -7.91
N VAL A 243 2.39 15.42 -6.76
CA VAL A 243 1.72 15.42 -5.45
C VAL A 243 1.06 16.76 -5.18
N ALA A 244 1.75 17.86 -5.48
CA ALA A 244 1.18 19.20 -5.32
C ALA A 244 0.02 19.44 -6.29
N ALA A 245 0.15 18.98 -7.53
CA ALA A 245 -0.91 19.05 -8.53
C ALA A 245 -2.17 18.29 -8.08
N VAL A 246 -2.03 17.03 -7.66
CA VAL A 246 -3.15 16.24 -7.12
C VAL A 246 -3.73 16.89 -5.86
N GLY A 247 -2.87 17.39 -4.97
CA GLY A 247 -3.28 18.07 -3.73
C GLY A 247 -4.07 19.37 -3.96
N ALA A 248 -3.93 20.03 -5.11
CA ALA A 248 -4.72 21.20 -5.47
C ALA A 248 -6.19 20.87 -5.85
N HIS A 249 -6.48 19.59 -6.14
CA HIS A 249 -7.78 19.14 -6.65
C HIS A 249 -8.50 18.18 -5.69
N VAL A 250 -8.19 18.24 -4.39
CA VAL A 250 -8.76 17.34 -3.37
C VAL A 250 -10.28 17.38 -3.32
N GLU A 251 -10.88 18.56 -3.30
CA GLU A 251 -12.34 18.73 -3.25
C GLU A 251 -13.00 18.12 -4.48
N GLN A 252 -12.49 18.45 -5.68
CA GLN A 252 -13.01 17.92 -6.95
C GLN A 252 -12.95 16.39 -7.02
N LEU A 253 -11.85 15.78 -6.55
CA LEU A 253 -11.69 14.32 -6.54
C LEU A 253 -12.63 13.64 -5.54
N LEU A 254 -12.79 14.20 -4.34
CA LEU A 254 -13.72 13.67 -3.33
C LEU A 254 -15.18 13.79 -3.80
N GLU A 255 -15.55 14.92 -4.39
CA GLU A 255 -16.90 15.11 -4.95
C GLU A 255 -17.19 14.19 -6.12
N ALA A 256 -16.26 14.09 -7.08
CA ALA A 256 -16.44 13.26 -8.27
C ALA A 256 -16.56 11.76 -7.95
N THR A 257 -15.89 11.30 -6.89
CA THR A 257 -15.88 9.90 -6.46
C THR A 257 -16.90 9.58 -5.38
N GLY A 258 -17.46 10.59 -4.71
CA GLY A 258 -18.30 10.42 -3.53
C GLY A 258 -17.58 9.76 -2.33
N ALA A 259 -16.26 9.62 -2.38
CA ALA A 259 -15.49 8.84 -1.43
C ALA A 259 -15.17 9.61 -0.15
N ARG A 260 -15.01 8.90 0.97
CA ARG A 260 -14.52 9.51 2.23
C ARG A 260 -13.04 9.86 2.17
N ALA A 261 -12.27 9.08 1.43
CA ALA A 261 -10.87 9.35 1.12
C ALA A 261 -10.49 8.78 -0.25
N VAL A 262 -9.57 9.46 -0.92
CA VAL A 262 -9.01 9.04 -2.22
C VAL A 262 -7.53 8.77 -2.03
N VAL A 263 -7.06 7.61 -2.50
CA VAL A 263 -5.66 7.20 -2.47
C VAL A 263 -5.15 7.17 -3.89
N VAL A 264 -4.44 8.21 -4.31
CA VAL A 264 -3.90 8.26 -5.67
C VAL A 264 -2.57 7.51 -5.70
N THR A 265 -2.49 6.47 -6.52
CA THR A 265 -1.21 5.78 -6.79
C THR A 265 -0.41 6.54 -7.84
N LEU A 266 0.88 6.74 -7.58
CA LEU A 266 1.78 7.61 -8.34
C LEU A 266 2.86 6.80 -9.06
N ASP A 267 2.49 5.63 -9.57
CA ASP A 267 3.41 4.68 -10.23
C ASP A 267 4.59 4.34 -9.31
N ARG A 268 5.82 4.64 -9.75
CA ARG A 268 7.07 4.42 -8.99
C ARG A 268 7.30 5.40 -7.84
N ASP A 269 6.46 6.42 -7.67
CA ASP A 269 6.66 7.49 -6.69
C ASP A 269 5.86 7.26 -5.38
N GLY A 270 5.20 6.11 -5.24
CA GLY A 270 4.38 5.75 -4.08
C GLY A 270 2.92 6.18 -4.21
N THR A 271 2.31 6.68 -3.14
CA THR A 271 0.90 7.08 -3.11
C THR A 271 0.66 8.35 -2.32
N VAL A 272 -0.45 9.04 -2.58
CA VAL A 272 -0.91 10.19 -1.79
C VAL A 272 -2.34 9.97 -1.30
N LEU A 273 -2.55 10.20 -0.01
CA LEU A 273 -3.86 10.14 0.65
C LEU A 273 -4.50 11.53 0.70
N LEU A 274 -5.68 11.64 0.11
CA LEU A 274 -6.52 12.83 0.09
C LEU A 274 -7.73 12.63 1.01
N THR A 275 -7.97 13.57 1.91
CA THR A 275 -9.17 13.63 2.76
C THR A 275 -9.77 15.05 2.69
N PRO A 276 -10.96 15.30 3.27
CA PRO A 276 -11.56 16.65 3.25
C PRO A 276 -10.67 17.77 3.80
N ASP A 277 -9.68 17.42 4.61
CA ASP A 277 -8.72 18.35 5.19
C ASP A 277 -7.43 18.52 4.34
N GLY A 278 -7.42 18.01 3.11
CA GLY A 278 -6.28 18.06 2.18
C GLY A 278 -5.44 16.78 2.15
N VAL A 279 -4.18 16.93 1.75
CA VAL A 279 -3.20 15.82 1.69
C VAL A 279 -2.82 15.40 3.11
N ARG A 280 -3.09 14.14 3.48
CA ARG A 280 -2.90 13.64 4.86
C ARG A 280 -1.70 12.73 5.06
N HIS A 281 -1.33 11.95 4.05
CA HIS A 281 -0.23 10.99 4.11
C HIS A 281 0.34 10.76 2.72
N ARG A 282 1.62 10.42 2.68
CA ARG A 282 2.30 9.98 1.47
C ARG A 282 3.08 8.72 1.78
N THR A 283 3.04 7.77 0.85
CA THR A 283 3.96 6.65 0.82
C THR A 283 4.98 6.84 -0.28
N TRP A 284 6.09 6.11 -0.18
CA TRP A 284 7.17 6.14 -1.15
C TRP A 284 7.45 4.70 -1.60
N ALA A 285 7.40 4.45 -2.90
CA ALA A 285 7.70 3.13 -3.43
C ALA A 285 9.22 2.93 -3.53
N ARG A 286 9.65 1.67 -3.49
CA ARG A 286 11.03 1.29 -3.86
C ARG A 286 11.03 0.85 -5.32
N PRO A 287 11.53 1.68 -6.25
CA PRO A 287 11.38 1.40 -7.67
C PRO A 287 12.11 0.12 -8.06
N ALA A 288 11.40 -0.80 -8.71
CA ALA A 288 11.99 -1.91 -9.46
C ALA A 288 11.97 -1.61 -10.97
N ALA A 289 12.67 -2.42 -11.78
CA ALA A 289 12.62 -2.27 -13.23
C ALA A 289 11.19 -2.51 -13.75
N GLU A 290 10.68 -1.61 -14.63
CA GLU A 290 9.30 -1.62 -15.17
C GLU A 290 8.81 -2.97 -15.71
N LYS A 291 9.73 -3.85 -16.12
CA LYS A 291 9.43 -5.19 -16.65
C LYS A 291 8.80 -6.16 -15.62
N GLN A 292 8.73 -5.79 -14.34
CA GLN A 292 8.30 -6.67 -13.24
C GLN A 292 7.10 -6.14 -12.43
N ALA A 293 6.52 -5.00 -12.79
CA ALA A 293 5.51 -4.32 -11.96
C ALA A 293 4.03 -4.75 -12.19
N SER A 294 3.76 -5.88 -12.87
CA SER A 294 2.38 -6.31 -13.17
C SER A 294 1.66 -6.77 -11.89
N GLY A 295 0.49 -6.21 -11.58
CA GLY A 295 -0.31 -6.60 -10.43
C GLY A 295 0.07 -5.93 -9.09
N ALA A 296 1.05 -5.02 -9.07
CA ALA A 296 1.44 -4.31 -7.84
C ALA A 296 0.30 -3.42 -7.27
N GLY A 297 -0.54 -2.85 -8.14
CA GLY A 297 -1.74 -2.11 -7.75
C GLY A 297 -2.75 -2.99 -7.01
N ASP A 298 -3.04 -4.18 -7.56
CA ASP A 298 -3.94 -5.17 -6.95
C ASP A 298 -3.43 -5.61 -5.58
N THR A 299 -2.12 -5.89 -5.45
CA THR A 299 -1.47 -6.20 -4.16
C THR A 299 -1.58 -5.04 -3.17
N PHE A 300 -1.34 -3.81 -3.62
CA PHE A 300 -1.47 -2.62 -2.79
C PHE A 300 -2.90 -2.50 -2.24
N VAL A 301 -3.89 -2.55 -3.12
CA VAL A 301 -5.31 -2.40 -2.78
C VAL A 301 -5.81 -3.55 -1.89
N ALA A 302 -5.34 -4.78 -2.11
CA ALA A 302 -5.62 -5.92 -1.24
C ALA A 302 -5.06 -5.71 0.17
N ALA A 303 -3.78 -5.35 0.31
CA ALA A 303 -3.14 -5.13 1.61
C ALA A 303 -3.73 -3.92 2.36
N LEU A 304 -4.07 -2.84 1.65
CA LEU A 304 -4.78 -1.69 2.19
C LEU A 304 -6.13 -2.11 2.78
N THR A 305 -6.91 -2.87 2.02
CA THR A 305 -8.23 -3.35 2.44
C THR A 305 -8.12 -4.27 3.65
N LEU A 306 -7.21 -5.25 3.63
CA LEU A 306 -6.97 -6.15 4.76
C LEU A 306 -6.66 -5.37 6.04
N GLY A 307 -5.69 -4.44 5.96
CA GLY A 307 -5.29 -3.65 7.11
C GLY A 307 -6.45 -2.84 7.68
N ARG A 308 -7.22 -2.18 6.81
CA ARG A 308 -8.38 -1.37 7.24
C ARG A 308 -9.51 -2.21 7.82
N ALA A 309 -9.83 -3.35 7.20
CA ALA A 309 -10.86 -4.27 7.68
C ALA A 309 -10.50 -4.85 9.06
N ALA A 310 -9.22 -5.12 9.31
CA ALA A 310 -8.70 -5.55 10.60
C ALA A 310 -8.57 -4.41 11.64
N GLY A 311 -8.99 -3.18 11.30
CA GLY A 311 -8.99 -2.05 12.23
C GLY A 311 -7.70 -1.23 12.27
N LEU A 312 -6.68 -1.51 11.45
CA LEU A 312 -5.49 -0.67 11.38
C LEU A 312 -5.83 0.74 10.91
N PRO A 313 -5.23 1.79 11.48
CA PRO A 313 -5.33 3.17 11.01
C PRO A 313 -4.97 3.30 9.53
N LEU A 314 -5.69 4.17 8.83
CA LEU A 314 -5.53 4.35 7.38
C LEU A 314 -4.09 4.64 6.94
N THR A 315 -3.35 5.47 7.68
CA THR A 315 -1.94 5.74 7.35
C THR A 315 -1.07 4.50 7.49
N ALA A 316 -1.29 3.68 8.53
CA ALA A 316 -0.55 2.44 8.73
C ALA A 316 -0.94 1.37 7.70
N SER A 317 -2.22 1.32 7.30
CA SER A 317 -2.68 0.46 6.21
C SER A 317 -2.05 0.83 4.87
N LEU A 318 -1.83 2.13 4.61
CA LEU A 318 -1.13 2.59 3.40
C LEU A 318 0.36 2.20 3.41
N ASP A 319 1.05 2.35 4.54
CA ASP A 319 2.45 1.94 4.64
C ASP A 319 2.59 0.41 4.48
N LEU A 320 1.65 -0.36 5.03
CA LEU A 320 1.56 -1.81 4.85
C LEU A 320 1.33 -2.17 3.38
N ALA A 321 0.40 -1.48 2.73
CA ALA A 321 0.07 -1.67 1.32
C ALA A 321 1.27 -1.36 0.41
N GLN A 322 2.01 -0.29 0.69
CA GLN A 322 3.24 0.04 -0.01
C GLN A 322 4.29 -1.07 0.17
N SER A 323 4.46 -1.58 1.38
CA SER A 323 5.40 -2.68 1.67
C SER A 323 5.01 -3.96 0.92
N ALA A 324 3.71 -4.27 0.82
CA ALA A 324 3.23 -5.42 0.08
C ALA A 324 3.46 -5.26 -1.44
N ALA A 325 3.22 -4.06 -1.99
CA ALA A 325 3.52 -3.74 -3.38
C ALA A 325 5.03 -3.87 -3.66
N ASP A 326 5.88 -3.37 -2.77
CA ASP A 326 7.34 -3.46 -2.89
C ASP A 326 7.84 -4.92 -2.88
N VAL A 327 7.14 -5.85 -2.23
CA VAL A 327 7.47 -7.29 -2.28
C VAL A 327 7.21 -7.90 -3.65
N VAL A 328 6.15 -7.49 -4.36
CA VAL A 328 5.73 -8.11 -5.63
C VAL A 328 6.39 -7.48 -6.85
N VAL A 329 6.76 -6.19 -6.81
CA VAL A 329 7.45 -5.52 -7.94
C VAL A 329 8.82 -6.10 -8.27
N HIS A 330 9.40 -6.91 -7.38
CA HIS A 330 10.66 -7.63 -7.58
C HIS A 330 10.46 -9.07 -8.10
N GLN A 331 9.22 -9.47 -8.38
CA GLN A 331 8.86 -10.80 -8.85
C GLN A 331 8.41 -10.77 -10.31
N PRO A 332 8.69 -11.81 -11.10
CA PRO A 332 8.25 -11.86 -12.48
C PRO A 332 6.73 -12.09 -12.56
N GLY A 333 6.07 -11.42 -13.51
CA GLY A 333 4.65 -11.63 -13.82
C GLY A 333 3.68 -11.05 -12.80
N THR A 334 2.41 -11.44 -12.89
CA THR A 334 1.40 -11.13 -11.86
C THR A 334 1.63 -12.08 -10.68
N SER A 335 2.03 -11.52 -9.54
CA SER A 335 2.43 -12.28 -8.34
C SER A 335 1.63 -11.85 -7.11
N VAL A 336 1.70 -12.67 -6.06
CA VAL A 336 1.00 -12.43 -4.80
C VAL A 336 1.97 -12.17 -3.66
N CYS A 337 1.59 -11.30 -2.73
CA CYS A 337 2.31 -11.11 -1.48
C CYS A 337 1.72 -12.00 -0.39
N SER A 338 2.44 -13.01 0.09
CA SER A 338 1.99 -13.79 1.25
C SER A 338 2.33 -13.12 2.57
N THR A 339 1.58 -13.46 3.64
CA THR A 339 1.88 -13.04 5.01
C THR A 339 3.35 -13.28 5.39
N ALA A 340 3.90 -14.44 5.03
CA ALA A 340 5.28 -14.80 5.35
C ALA A 340 6.32 -13.97 4.57
N GLN A 341 6.04 -13.65 3.30
CA GLN A 341 6.91 -12.76 2.51
C GLN A 341 6.88 -11.35 3.08
N LEU A 342 5.70 -10.81 3.40
CA LEU A 342 5.58 -9.48 3.99
C LEU A 342 6.24 -9.40 5.36
N SER A 343 6.05 -10.40 6.23
CA SER A 343 6.75 -10.47 7.52
C SER A 343 8.27 -10.52 7.35
N ARG A 344 8.79 -11.29 6.37
CA ARG A 344 10.22 -11.35 6.08
C ARG A 344 10.76 -10.02 5.55
N TYR A 345 9.99 -9.36 4.68
CA TYR A 345 10.34 -8.04 4.16
C TYR A 345 10.41 -7.01 5.29
N LEU A 346 9.42 -6.99 6.19
CA LEU A 346 9.42 -6.14 7.37
C LEU A 346 10.52 -6.49 8.37
N LYS A 347 10.87 -7.78 8.50
CA LYS A 347 12.00 -8.23 9.32
C LYS A 347 13.34 -7.76 8.77
N ALA A 348 13.50 -7.71 7.44
CA ALA A 348 14.70 -7.19 6.82
C ALA A 348 14.96 -5.72 7.19
N PHE A 349 13.94 -5.01 7.74
CA PHE A 349 14.05 -3.68 8.36
C PHE A 349 14.53 -3.67 9.82
N ALA A 350 14.45 -4.80 10.53
CA ALA A 350 14.87 -4.92 11.93
C ALA A 350 16.38 -4.99 12.11
N ASP A 351 17.10 -5.57 11.15
CA ASP A 351 18.56 -5.71 11.16
C ASP A 351 19.27 -4.53 10.45
N THR A 352 18.58 -3.41 10.24
CA THR A 352 18.89 -2.42 9.17
C THR A 352 19.57 -1.17 9.64
N ALA A 353 19.77 -1.02 10.95
CA ALA A 353 20.55 0.10 11.46
C ALA A 353 21.99 -0.02 10.95
N LEU A 354 22.34 0.81 9.96
CA LEU A 354 23.69 0.84 9.42
C LEU A 354 24.62 1.51 10.43
N GLY A 355 25.81 0.94 10.60
CA GLY A 355 26.91 1.64 11.27
C GLY A 355 27.26 2.91 10.49
N ALA A 356 27.75 3.94 11.20
CA ALA A 356 28.00 5.26 10.60
C ALA A 356 28.91 5.20 9.37
N ASP A 357 29.97 4.38 9.40
CA ASP A 357 30.90 4.23 8.28
C ASP A 357 30.25 3.57 7.06
N GLU A 358 29.40 2.56 7.28
CA GLU A 358 28.67 1.92 6.17
C GLU A 358 27.66 2.88 5.56
N LEU A 359 26.93 3.60 6.41
CA LEU A 359 25.98 4.59 5.98
C LEU A 359 26.67 5.70 5.17
N GLU A 360 27.83 6.18 5.61
CA GLU A 360 28.62 7.18 4.88
C GLU A 360 28.94 6.72 3.45
N ARG A 361 29.35 5.46 3.25
CA ARG A 361 29.57 4.88 1.91
C ARG A 361 28.31 4.87 1.05
N GLN A 362 27.16 4.50 1.63
CA GLN A 362 25.89 4.52 0.90
C GLN A 362 25.48 5.95 0.51
N LEU A 363 25.69 6.92 1.41
CA LEU A 363 25.40 8.32 1.16
C LEU A 363 26.33 8.93 0.10
N GLU A 364 27.59 8.52 0.02
CA GLU A 364 28.49 8.91 -1.08
C GLU A 364 27.98 8.45 -2.45
N LEU A 365 27.41 7.23 -2.54
CA LEU A 365 26.78 6.75 -3.77
C LEU A 365 25.59 7.62 -4.16
N HIS A 366 24.71 7.97 -3.23
CA HIS A 366 23.59 8.87 -3.49
C HIS A 366 24.04 10.27 -3.93
N ARG A 367 25.08 10.83 -3.30
CA ARG A 367 25.66 12.11 -3.74
C ARG A 367 26.22 12.04 -5.15
N SER A 368 26.82 10.90 -5.54
CA SER A 368 27.31 10.71 -6.92
C SER A 368 26.18 10.70 -7.96
N GLN A 369 24.93 10.53 -7.51
CA GLN A 369 23.70 10.59 -8.31
C GLN A 369 22.98 11.94 -8.16
N ASP A 370 23.63 12.97 -7.60
CA ASP A 370 23.08 14.29 -7.33
C ASP A 370 21.83 14.28 -6.42
N GLN A 371 21.66 13.23 -5.61
CA GLN A 371 20.53 13.10 -4.68
C GLN A 371 20.81 13.86 -3.38
N ARG A 372 19.80 14.60 -2.90
CA ARG A 372 19.87 15.40 -1.67
C ARG A 372 19.57 14.55 -0.44
N ILE A 373 20.45 14.61 0.55
CA ILE A 373 20.35 13.86 1.79
C ILE A 373 19.74 14.73 2.89
N VAL A 374 18.74 14.18 3.56
CA VAL A 374 18.08 14.72 4.74
C VAL A 374 18.41 13.82 5.92
N LEU A 375 18.85 14.40 7.03
CA LEU A 375 19.02 13.70 8.30
C LEU A 375 18.03 14.23 9.32
N THR A 376 17.42 13.34 10.08
CA THR A 376 16.70 13.66 11.32
C THR A 376 17.16 12.74 12.44
N ASN A 377 17.00 13.16 13.69
CA ASN A 377 17.25 12.30 14.84
C ASN A 377 16.16 12.38 15.91
N GLY A 378 16.05 11.30 16.68
CA GLY A 378 15.14 11.24 17.82
C GLY A 378 15.10 9.88 18.51
N CYS A 379 14.31 9.81 19.58
CA CYS A 379 14.16 8.56 20.34
C CYS A 379 13.22 7.57 19.62
N PHE A 380 12.15 8.05 18.96
CA PHE A 380 11.15 7.22 18.24
C PHE A 380 10.66 6.00 19.01
N ASP A 381 10.44 6.18 20.31
CA ASP A 381 10.26 5.07 21.24
C ASP A 381 8.84 4.50 21.22
N VAL A 382 7.80 5.36 21.23
CA VAL A 382 6.44 4.95 20.89
C VAL A 382 5.95 5.88 19.79
N LEU A 383 5.83 5.34 18.57
CA LEU A 383 5.40 6.09 17.41
C LEU A 383 3.92 6.43 17.47
N HIS A 384 3.57 7.56 16.86
CA HIS A 384 2.20 8.01 16.64
C HIS A 384 2.16 8.77 15.32
N SER A 385 0.96 9.17 14.87
CA SER A 385 0.74 9.88 13.60
C SER A 385 1.58 11.16 13.44
N GLY A 386 1.96 11.80 14.54
CA GLY A 386 2.84 12.96 14.53
C GLY A 386 4.25 12.62 14.02
N HIS A 387 4.81 11.47 14.42
CA HIS A 387 6.11 11.02 13.92
C HIS A 387 6.06 10.64 12.44
N THR A 388 5.01 9.95 11.98
CA THR A 388 4.91 9.57 10.57
C THR A 388 4.71 10.79 9.66
N ARG A 389 3.93 11.79 10.10
CA ARG A 389 3.82 13.08 9.40
C ARG A 389 5.15 13.85 9.38
N TYR A 390 5.83 13.93 10.51
CA TYR A 390 7.12 14.59 10.63
C TYR A 390 8.18 13.96 9.72
N LEU A 391 8.32 12.63 9.73
CA LEU A 391 9.27 11.93 8.87
C LEU A 391 8.91 12.11 7.39
N ASN A 392 7.63 12.11 7.04
CA ASN A 392 7.19 12.42 5.68
C ASN A 392 7.55 13.85 5.26
N GLN A 393 7.34 14.84 6.12
CA GLN A 393 7.76 16.22 5.85
C GLN A 393 9.29 16.32 5.70
N ALA A 394 10.05 15.60 6.52
CA ALA A 394 11.52 15.54 6.41
C ALA A 394 11.95 14.94 5.06
N LYS A 395 11.37 13.81 4.65
CA LYS A 395 11.63 13.19 3.34
C LYS A 395 11.35 14.15 2.18
N GLN A 396 10.35 15.03 2.27
CA GLN A 396 10.05 16.02 1.22
C GLN A 396 11.15 17.09 1.04
N LEU A 397 12.10 17.24 1.97
CA LEU A 397 13.17 18.23 1.86
C LEU A 397 14.35 17.77 0.99
N GLY A 398 14.35 16.51 0.55
CA GLY A 398 15.38 15.90 -0.28
C GLY A 398 14.96 14.55 -0.88
N ASP A 399 15.94 13.77 -1.30
CA ASP A 399 15.73 12.51 -2.02
C ASP A 399 16.00 11.29 -1.14
N VAL A 400 16.85 11.43 -0.11
CA VAL A 400 17.24 10.36 0.82
C VAL A 400 17.03 10.84 2.26
N LEU A 401 16.20 10.16 3.04
CA LEU A 401 15.98 10.40 4.46
C LEU A 401 16.71 9.36 5.30
N VAL A 402 17.61 9.86 6.13
CA VAL A 402 18.30 9.12 7.19
C VAL A 402 17.66 9.46 8.53
N VAL A 403 17.27 8.43 9.29
CA VAL A 403 16.80 8.58 10.67
C VAL A 403 17.83 8.04 11.65
N ALA A 404 18.44 8.94 12.41
CA ALA A 404 19.37 8.60 13.49
C ALA A 404 18.61 8.39 14.81
N LEU A 405 18.63 7.16 15.33
CA LEU A 405 18.02 6.78 16.59
C LEU A 405 18.98 6.95 17.75
N ASN A 406 18.49 7.53 18.85
CA ASN A 406 19.19 7.47 20.12
C ASN A 406 19.33 6.00 20.57
N SER A 407 20.51 5.61 21.05
CA SER A 407 20.73 4.33 21.75
C SER A 407 19.81 4.18 22.98
N ASP A 408 19.63 2.96 23.49
CA ASP A 408 18.83 2.74 24.69
C ASP A 408 19.40 3.45 25.92
N GLU A 409 20.73 3.53 26.02
CA GLU A 409 21.40 4.25 27.10
C GLU A 409 21.20 5.77 26.97
N SER A 410 21.30 6.32 25.76
CA SER A 410 21.03 7.73 25.46
C SER A 410 19.59 8.10 25.81
N VAL A 411 18.60 7.26 25.46
CA VAL A 411 17.20 7.49 25.85
C VAL A 411 17.02 7.41 27.37
N ARG A 412 17.64 6.44 28.06
CA ARG A 412 17.60 6.36 29.54
C ARG A 412 18.15 7.62 30.20
N ARG A 413 19.29 8.15 29.70
CA ARG A 413 19.88 9.40 30.21
C ARG A 413 18.97 10.60 29.98
N LEU A 414 18.31 10.67 28.81
CA LEU A 414 17.44 11.79 28.43
C LEU A 414 16.06 11.76 29.13
N LYS A 415 15.47 10.58 29.33
CA LYS A 415 14.06 10.43 29.74
C LYS A 415 13.85 9.66 31.04
N GLY A 416 14.92 9.13 31.65
CA GLY A 416 14.88 8.39 32.91
C GLY A 416 14.84 6.86 32.74
N THR A 417 14.98 6.14 33.85
CA THR A 417 15.19 4.68 33.90
C THR A 417 14.03 3.83 33.36
N GLY A 418 12.82 4.39 33.28
CA GLY A 418 11.65 3.72 32.72
C GLY A 418 11.48 3.85 31.21
N ARG A 419 12.49 4.38 30.50
CA ARG A 419 12.52 4.57 29.04
C ARG A 419 13.90 4.13 28.51
N PRO A 420 14.02 3.58 27.30
CA PRO A 420 12.94 3.39 26.35
C PRO A 420 12.01 2.23 26.73
N ILE A 421 10.79 2.24 26.20
CA ILE A 421 9.88 1.09 26.32
C ILE A 421 10.30 0.02 25.32
N ASN A 422 10.59 0.43 24.08
CA ASN A 422 11.02 -0.45 23.01
C ASN A 422 12.55 -0.36 22.84
N GLY A 423 13.22 -1.50 22.75
CA GLY A 423 14.67 -1.55 22.54
C GLY A 423 15.08 -0.93 21.21
N VAL A 424 16.36 -0.56 21.07
CA VAL A 424 16.84 0.13 19.86
C VAL A 424 16.64 -0.69 18.59
N ALA A 425 16.76 -2.02 18.67
CA ALA A 425 16.50 -2.91 17.54
C ALA A 425 15.05 -2.83 17.08
N ASP A 426 14.08 -2.88 18.01
CA ASP A 426 12.66 -2.76 17.68
C ASP A 426 12.33 -1.38 17.10
N ARG A 427 12.87 -0.32 17.72
CA ARG A 427 12.68 1.06 17.23
C ARG A 427 13.26 1.23 15.82
N ALA A 428 14.44 0.67 15.55
CA ALA A 428 15.05 0.67 14.22
C ALA A 428 14.20 -0.06 13.20
N ALA A 429 13.71 -1.25 13.54
CA ALA A 429 12.80 -2.04 12.71
C ALA A 429 11.59 -1.24 12.25
N VAL A 430 10.94 -0.60 13.21
CA VAL A 430 9.72 0.14 12.95
C VAL A 430 9.98 1.36 12.08
N VAL A 431 11.03 2.12 12.40
CA VAL A 431 11.36 3.34 11.65
C VAL A 431 11.82 3.02 10.23
N ALA A 432 12.63 1.97 10.04
CA ALA A 432 13.10 1.52 8.74
C ALA A 432 11.97 0.94 7.86
N ALA A 433 10.89 0.45 8.46
CA ALA A 433 9.72 -0.03 7.73
C ALA A 433 8.80 1.10 7.23
N LEU A 434 9.01 2.35 7.66
CA LEU A 434 8.27 3.48 7.11
C LEU A 434 8.76 3.77 5.71
N SER A 435 7.84 3.80 4.74
CA SER A 435 8.16 4.02 3.32
C SER A 435 9.00 5.28 3.07
N CYS A 436 8.81 6.34 3.85
CA CYS A 436 9.58 7.59 3.75
C CYS A 436 11.02 7.52 4.26
N VAL A 437 11.45 6.44 4.92
CA VAL A 437 12.79 6.28 5.51
C VAL A 437 13.63 5.36 4.63
N ASP A 438 14.78 5.87 4.16
CA ASP A 438 15.71 5.07 3.35
C ASP A 438 16.75 4.36 4.21
N TYR A 439 17.25 5.06 5.24
CA TYR A 439 18.26 4.51 6.15
C TYR A 439 17.95 4.82 7.60
N VAL A 440 18.28 3.86 8.46
CA VAL A 440 18.32 4.05 9.91
C VAL A 440 19.76 3.87 10.38
N THR A 441 20.16 4.68 11.35
CA THR A 441 21.42 4.50 12.07
C THR A 441 21.20 4.75 13.55
N VAL A 442 22.14 4.32 14.40
CA VAL A 442 22.06 4.47 15.86
C VAL A 442 23.26 5.28 16.34
N PHE A 443 23.01 6.24 17.22
CA PHE A 443 24.05 7.02 17.87
C PHE A 443 23.88 7.03 19.39
N ASP A 444 24.99 7.09 20.11
CA ASP A 444 25.03 7.08 21.59
C ASP A 444 25.58 8.39 22.18
N THR A 445 25.88 9.37 21.35
CA THR A 445 26.37 10.68 21.82
C THR A 445 25.24 11.55 22.39
N PRO A 446 25.54 12.52 23.27
CA PRO A 446 24.52 13.42 23.84
C PRO A 446 23.77 14.24 22.80
N THR A 447 24.44 14.59 21.70
CA THR A 447 23.87 15.30 20.54
C THR A 447 24.20 14.52 19.27
N ALA A 448 23.45 14.75 18.19
CA ALA A 448 23.76 14.14 16.90
C ALA A 448 24.91 14.84 16.15
N ALA A 449 25.49 15.90 16.71
CA ALA A 449 26.51 16.73 16.06
C ALA A 449 27.73 15.95 15.53
N PRO A 450 28.31 14.94 16.23
CA PRO A 450 29.41 14.15 15.69
C PRO A 450 29.00 13.37 14.44
N LEU A 451 27.83 12.73 14.48
CA LEU A 451 27.27 12.00 13.35
C LEU A 451 26.97 12.93 12.16
N ILE A 452 26.45 14.14 12.43
CA ILE A 452 26.21 15.17 11.41
C ILE A 452 27.51 15.57 10.70
N ARG A 453 28.62 15.75 11.43
CA ARG A 453 29.90 16.12 10.81
C ARG A 453 30.49 15.00 9.96
N GLN A 454 30.25 13.74 10.35
CA GLN A 454 30.64 12.59 9.55
C GLN A 454 29.77 12.50 8.29
N LEU A 455 28.45 12.41 8.46
CA LEU A 455 27.53 12.16 7.36
C LEU A 455 27.32 13.36 6.44
N LYS A 456 27.52 14.60 6.91
CA LYS A 456 27.36 15.87 6.18
C LYS A 456 26.05 16.02 5.37
N PRO A 457 24.87 15.75 5.95
CA PRO A 457 23.60 15.87 5.21
C PRO A 457 23.35 17.30 4.71
N GLU A 458 22.82 17.47 3.50
CA GLU A 458 22.50 18.80 2.98
C GLU A 458 21.37 19.47 3.79
N VAL A 459 20.50 18.68 4.41
CA VAL A 459 19.43 19.15 5.29
C VAL A 459 19.41 18.39 6.60
N TYR A 460 19.42 19.10 7.72
CA TYR A 460 19.08 18.53 9.03
C TYR A 460 17.68 18.98 9.45
N ALA A 461 16.74 18.04 9.51
CA ALA A 461 15.35 18.31 9.86
C ALA A 461 15.12 18.09 11.36
N LYS A 462 14.36 19.01 11.98
CA LYS A 462 13.91 18.88 13.37
C LYS A 462 12.45 19.28 13.52
N GLY A 463 11.66 18.44 14.18
CA GLY A 463 10.26 18.72 14.49
C GLY A 463 10.11 19.27 15.90
N GLY A 464 9.19 20.21 16.10
CA GLY A 464 8.93 20.82 17.41
C GLY A 464 8.96 22.35 17.39
N ASP A 465 8.71 22.94 18.56
CA ASP A 465 8.82 24.38 18.80
C ASP A 465 10.30 24.80 19.03
N TYR A 466 11.19 24.34 18.16
CA TYR A 466 12.62 24.69 18.20
C TYR A 466 12.91 25.79 17.18
N THR A 467 13.78 26.73 17.51
CA THR A 467 14.46 27.54 16.49
C THR A 467 15.83 26.93 16.17
N PRO A 468 16.41 27.16 14.98
CA PRO A 468 17.75 26.65 14.66
C PRO A 468 18.79 27.01 15.73
N GLU A 469 18.70 28.18 16.35
CA GLU A 469 19.62 28.64 17.39
C GLU A 469 19.52 27.84 18.71
N MET A 470 18.42 27.12 18.91
CA MET A 470 18.20 26.28 20.10
C MET A 470 18.84 24.89 19.97
N LEU A 471 19.28 24.50 18.78
CA LEU A 471 19.80 23.16 18.50
C LEU A 471 21.33 23.14 18.57
N ALA A 472 21.87 22.25 19.40
CA ALA A 472 23.32 22.03 19.52
C ALA A 472 23.94 21.49 18.22
N GLU A 473 23.11 20.92 17.35
CA GLU A 473 23.45 20.41 16.03
C GLU A 473 23.67 21.50 14.97
N THR A 474 23.06 22.68 15.10
CA THR A 474 23.07 23.72 14.06
C THR A 474 24.47 24.14 13.61
N PRO A 475 25.42 24.45 14.52
CA PRO A 475 26.78 24.80 14.10
C PRO A 475 27.48 23.68 13.33
N ALA A 476 27.17 22.42 13.64
CA ALA A 476 27.76 21.27 12.94
C ALA A 476 27.22 21.13 11.51
N VAL A 477 25.98 21.53 11.26
CA VAL A 477 25.36 21.51 9.93
C VAL A 477 25.88 22.66 9.07
N GLU A 478 25.97 23.86 9.63
CA GLU A 478 26.39 25.07 8.91
C GLU A 478 27.88 25.06 8.55
N GLU A 479 28.72 24.35 9.30
CA GLU A 479 30.18 24.24 9.10
C GLU A 479 30.56 23.82 7.67
N TYR A 480 29.74 22.99 7.02
CA TYR A 480 29.96 22.52 5.64
C TYR A 480 28.91 23.04 4.66
N GLY A 481 28.09 24.03 5.05
CA GLY A 481 27.08 24.66 4.20
C GLY A 481 25.74 23.93 4.11
N GLY A 482 25.46 22.98 5.00
CA GLY A 482 24.12 22.38 5.13
C GLY A 482 23.11 23.36 5.73
N ARG A 483 21.81 23.04 5.66
CA ARG A 483 20.74 23.84 6.26
C ARG A 483 19.97 23.09 7.34
N VAL A 484 19.55 23.82 8.37
CA VAL A 484 18.60 23.30 9.37
C VAL A 484 17.18 23.66 8.95
N ALA A 485 16.27 22.68 8.95
CA ALA A 485 14.87 22.87 8.65
C ALA A 485 14.02 22.52 9.88
N ILE A 486 13.29 23.51 10.38
CA ILE A 486 12.29 23.29 11.44
C ILE A 486 10.97 22.95 10.77
N LEU A 487 10.41 21.81 11.14
CA LEU A 487 9.17 21.28 10.59
C LEU A 487 8.04 21.42 11.61
N ASP A 488 6.83 21.69 11.11
CA ASP A 488 5.65 21.93 11.95
C ASP A 488 5.41 20.76 12.91
N TYR A 489 5.32 21.08 14.20
CA TYR A 489 4.96 20.10 15.20
C TYR A 489 3.45 19.85 15.14
N VAL A 490 3.05 18.65 14.71
CA VAL A 490 1.65 18.23 14.85
C VAL A 490 1.40 17.85 16.30
N ALA A 491 1.07 18.85 17.10
CA ALA A 491 0.66 18.70 18.48
C ALA A 491 -0.71 18.02 18.56
N GLU A 492 -0.72 16.69 18.61
CA GLU A 492 -1.92 15.99 19.12
C GLU A 492 -1.64 15.00 20.24
N ARG A 493 -0.45 14.39 20.36
CA ARG A 493 -0.13 13.47 21.48
C ARG A 493 1.38 13.39 21.70
N SER A 494 1.91 14.00 22.77
CA SER A 494 3.29 13.71 23.21
C SER A 494 3.37 12.26 23.69
N THR A 495 4.37 11.50 23.24
CA THR A 495 4.63 10.13 23.72
C THR A 495 4.68 10.06 25.26
N THR A 496 5.22 11.09 25.92
CA THR A 496 5.26 11.17 27.38
C THR A 496 3.86 11.29 27.98
N ALA A 497 2.98 12.07 27.36
CA ALA A 497 1.60 12.23 27.81
C ALA A 497 0.76 10.95 27.62
N VAL A 498 0.98 10.20 26.53
CA VAL A 498 0.33 8.89 26.31
C VAL A 498 0.75 7.88 27.38
N VAL A 499 2.04 7.85 27.71
CA VAL A 499 2.59 6.89 28.68
C VAL A 499 2.20 7.23 30.12
N ASN A 500 2.17 8.52 30.47
CA ASN A 500 1.68 8.95 31.77
C ASN A 500 0.19 8.60 31.94
N ARG A 501 -0.63 8.80 30.91
CA ARG A 501 -2.04 8.40 30.92
C ARG A 501 -2.25 6.90 31.15
N ILE A 502 -1.40 6.06 30.55
CA ILE A 502 -1.42 4.60 30.77
C ILE A 502 -1.01 4.27 32.22
N ARG A 503 0.00 4.96 32.77
CA ARG A 503 0.47 4.75 34.15
C ARG A 503 -0.50 5.25 35.22
N GLU A 504 -1.28 6.29 34.89
CA GLU A 504 -2.26 6.91 35.79
C GLU A 504 -3.65 6.22 35.73
N GLY A 505 -3.83 5.24 34.85
CA GLY A 505 -5.06 4.45 34.76
C GLY A 505 -6.24 5.14 34.06
N GLU A 506 -6.02 6.30 33.44
CA GLU A 506 -7.04 7.04 32.68
C GLU A 506 -7.15 6.52 31.23
N GLY A 507 -7.41 5.22 31.10
CA GLY A 507 -7.65 4.55 29.83
C GLY A 507 -9.08 4.73 29.33
N ALA A 508 -9.53 5.96 29.07
CA ALA A 508 -10.70 6.24 28.25
C ALA A 508 -10.60 7.66 27.67
N VAL A 509 -10.67 7.79 26.35
CA VAL A 509 -10.91 9.07 25.69
C VAL A 509 -12.30 9.55 26.16
N PRO A 510 -12.50 10.82 26.59
CA PRO A 510 -13.85 11.33 26.77
C PRO A 510 -14.52 11.35 25.40
N THR A 511 -15.58 10.57 25.26
CA THR A 511 -16.54 10.71 24.16
C THR A 511 -17.08 12.14 24.17
N ASN A 512 -16.82 12.88 23.11
CA ASN A 512 -17.73 13.89 22.57
C ASN A 512 -17.52 14.01 21.07
#